data_AF-A0A6P2AXT8-F1
#
_entry.id   AF-A0A6P2AXT8-F1
#
_cell.length_a   1.000
_cell.length_b   1.000
_cell.length_c   1.000
_cell.angle_alpha   90.00
_cell.angle_beta   90.00
_cell.angle_gamma   90.00
#
_symmetry.space_group_name_H-M   'P 1'
#
loop_
_entity.id
_entity.type
_entity.pdbx_description
1 polymer ?
#
loop_
_entity_poly.entity_id
_entity_poly.type
_entity_poly.pdbx_seq_one_letter_code
_entity_poly.pdbx_strand_id
1 'polypeptide(L)'
;MASASPSSSRLATAIASLPQIADELQPQHLLASALAGLVTGVIGIIRGISYAALIFSGSLAAYLNVGVGIAIFSTAAISICVALFSSLPGMIATPLAAPTAVLAGLAAAIATQMADQDPETMVLTVIAAITLGSLATGLFLLLLGRFRLGNAVSFIPY
;
A
#
# COMPACT_ATOMS: atom_id res chain seq x y z
N MET A 1 -15.83 -14.71 42.22
CA MET A 1 -15.97 -15.16 40.82
C MET A 1 -17.25 -14.56 40.25
N ALA A 2 -17.15 -13.40 39.58
CA ALA A 2 -18.26 -12.82 38.82
C ALA A 2 -17.69 -12.32 37.49
N SER A 3 -18.07 -13.00 36.41
CA SER A 3 -17.66 -12.74 35.04
C SER A 3 -18.27 -11.43 34.55
N ALA A 4 -17.48 -10.37 34.46
CA ALA A 4 -17.87 -9.15 33.76
C ALA A 4 -17.97 -9.45 32.26
N SER A 5 -19.19 -9.32 31.71
CA SER A 5 -19.49 -9.62 30.32
C SER A 5 -18.77 -8.64 29.35
N PRO A 6 -18.13 -9.12 28.28
CA PRO A 6 -17.39 -8.29 27.32
C PRO A 6 -18.27 -7.41 26.38
N SER A 7 -19.60 -7.43 26.53
CA SER A 7 -20.54 -6.68 25.67
C SER A 7 -20.67 -5.19 26.03
N SER A 8 -20.46 -4.82 27.30
CA SER A 8 -20.65 -3.44 27.78
C SER A 8 -19.54 -2.48 27.35
N SER A 9 -18.31 -2.97 27.16
CA SER A 9 -17.19 -2.10 26.77
C SER A 9 -17.27 -1.66 25.31
N ARG A 10 -17.67 -2.55 24.39
CA ARG A 10 -17.80 -2.24 22.95
C ARG A 10 -18.92 -1.23 22.66
N LEU A 11 -20.03 -1.35 23.39
CA LEU A 11 -21.16 -0.42 23.27
C LEU A 11 -20.77 0.98 23.77
N ALA A 12 -20.00 1.07 24.86
CA ALA A 12 -19.50 2.35 25.38
C ALA A 12 -18.51 3.02 24.41
N THR A 13 -17.58 2.26 23.79
CA THR A 13 -16.63 2.82 22.82
C THR A 13 -17.32 3.29 21.54
N ALA A 14 -18.32 2.55 21.05
CA ALA A 14 -19.08 2.90 19.85
C ALA A 14 -19.89 4.20 20.04
N ILE A 15 -20.51 4.39 21.21
CA ILE A 15 -21.28 5.60 21.54
C ILE A 15 -20.34 6.81 21.70
N ALA A 16 -19.14 6.63 22.25
CA ALA A 16 -18.16 7.69 22.41
C ALA A 16 -17.57 8.20 21.07
N SER A 17 -17.54 7.38 20.02
CA SER A 17 -17.04 7.77 18.68
C SER A 17 -18.06 8.51 17.80
N LEU A 18 -19.35 8.49 18.15
CA LEU A 18 -20.42 9.16 17.37
C LEU A 18 -20.23 10.68 17.19
N PRO A 19 -19.85 11.47 18.22
CA PRO A 19 -19.61 12.90 18.03
C PRO A 19 -18.38 13.19 17.17
N GLN A 20 -17.36 12.33 17.19
CA GLN A 20 -16.14 12.50 16.39
C GLN A 20 -16.40 12.29 14.88
N ILE A 21 -17.22 11.30 14.52
CA ILE A 21 -17.65 11.07 13.13
C ILE A 21 -18.55 12.21 12.66
N ALA A 22 -19.41 12.74 13.54
CA ALA A 22 -20.26 13.88 13.21
C ALA A 22 -19.45 15.18 12.97
N ASP A 23 -18.34 15.37 13.69
CA ASP A 23 -17.40 16.48 13.46
C ASP A 23 -16.60 16.31 12.15
N GLU A 24 -16.23 15.08 11.78
CA GLU A 24 -15.59 14.79 10.49
C GLU A 24 -16.50 15.08 9.28
N LEU A 25 -17.82 14.93 9.45
CA LEU A 25 -18.83 15.26 8.44
C LEU A 25 -19.15 16.75 8.34
N GLN A 26 -18.50 17.62 9.13
CA GLN A 26 -18.63 19.05 8.95
C GLN A 26 -18.06 19.49 7.59
N PRO A 27 -18.73 20.40 6.85
CA PRO A 27 -18.33 20.80 5.49
C PRO A 27 -16.88 21.30 5.38
N GLN A 28 -16.39 21.96 6.44
CA GLN A 28 -15.02 22.47 6.52
C GLN A 28 -13.96 21.36 6.59
N HIS A 29 -14.23 20.28 7.32
CA HIS A 29 -13.33 19.13 7.45
C HIS A 29 -13.38 18.24 6.20
N LEU A 30 -14.54 18.12 5.55
CA LEU A 30 -14.69 17.41 4.29
C LEU A 30 -13.88 18.08 3.16
N LEU A 31 -13.92 19.41 3.06
CA LEU A 31 -13.10 20.14 2.10
C LEU A 31 -11.60 19.96 2.35
N ALA A 32 -11.16 20.10 3.61
CA ALA A 32 -9.76 19.89 3.97
C ALA A 32 -9.30 18.45 3.66
N SER A 33 -10.13 17.46 3.97
CA SER A 33 -9.84 16.04 3.71
C SER A 33 -9.83 15.71 2.22
N ALA A 34 -10.74 16.30 1.45
CA ALA A 34 -10.77 16.16 -0.01
C ALA A 34 -9.53 16.79 -0.66
N LEU A 35 -9.11 17.97 -0.20
CA LEU A 35 -7.88 18.62 -0.67
C LEU A 35 -6.65 17.81 -0.29
N ALA A 36 -6.57 17.31 0.95
CA ALA A 36 -5.48 16.45 1.40
C ALA A 36 -5.42 15.14 0.59
N GLY A 37 -6.58 14.52 0.32
CA GLY A 37 -6.70 13.35 -0.54
C GLY A 37 -6.28 13.64 -1.99
N LEU A 38 -6.65 14.80 -2.54
CA LEU A 38 -6.26 15.23 -3.88
C LEU A 38 -4.74 15.43 -3.98
N VAL A 39 -4.14 16.19 -3.06
CA VAL A 39 -2.69 16.42 -3.01
C VAL A 39 -1.95 15.10 -2.88
N THR A 40 -2.40 14.23 -1.97
CA THR A 40 -1.84 12.90 -1.75
C THR A 40 -1.96 12.02 -2.99
N GLY A 41 -3.11 12.04 -3.68
CA GLY A 41 -3.34 11.31 -4.91
C GLY A 41 -2.39 11.76 -6.03
N VAL A 42 -2.22 13.07 -6.21
CA VAL A 42 -1.26 13.63 -7.18
C VAL A 42 0.17 13.19 -6.85
N ILE A 43 0.59 13.27 -5.58
CA ILE A 43 1.90 12.78 -5.14
C ILE A 43 2.03 11.27 -5.42
N GLY A 44 0.99 10.49 -5.16
CA GLY A 44 0.92 9.06 -5.44
C GLY A 44 1.09 8.73 -6.92
N ILE A 45 0.45 9.50 -7.82
CA ILE A 45 0.59 9.33 -9.28
C ILE A 45 2.03 9.66 -9.71
N ILE A 46 2.60 10.78 -9.27
CA ILE A 46 3.97 11.17 -9.59
C ILE A 46 4.97 10.09 -9.13
N ARG A 47 4.78 9.57 -7.92
CA ARG A 47 5.58 8.46 -7.38
C ARG A 47 5.39 7.19 -8.19
N GLY A 48 4.14 6.83 -8.51
CA GLY A 48 3.82 5.65 -9.31
C GLY A 48 4.50 5.66 -10.67
N ILE A 49 4.46 6.79 -11.38
CA ILE A 49 5.15 6.95 -12.67
C ILE A 49 6.66 6.84 -12.49
N SER A 50 7.22 7.52 -11.49
CA SER A 50 8.66 7.53 -11.22
C SER A 50 9.19 6.13 -10.84
N TYR A 51 8.43 5.39 -10.06
CA TYR A 51 8.77 4.04 -9.60
C TYR A 51 8.59 3.00 -10.70
N ALA A 52 7.56 3.13 -11.51
CA ALA A 52 7.41 2.32 -12.73
C ALA A 52 8.58 2.56 -13.70
N ALA A 53 8.99 3.83 -13.90
CA ALA A 53 10.14 4.17 -14.73
C ALA A 53 11.45 3.59 -14.19
N LEU A 54 11.61 3.51 -12.87
CA LEU A 54 12.75 2.85 -12.24
C LEU A 54 12.78 1.35 -12.56
N ILE A 55 11.65 0.66 -12.37
CA ILE A 55 11.53 -0.80 -12.53
C ILE A 55 11.62 -1.21 -14.01
N PHE A 56 10.93 -0.51 -14.90
CA PHE A 56 10.82 -0.82 -16.33
C PHE A 56 11.83 -0.03 -17.17
N SER A 57 13.05 0.16 -16.67
CA SER A 57 14.12 0.84 -17.39
C SER A 57 14.91 -0.11 -18.30
N GLY A 58 15.75 0.42 -19.18
CA GLY A 58 16.63 -0.37 -20.04
C GLY A 58 15.86 -1.24 -21.05
N SER A 59 16.11 -2.55 -21.06
CA SER A 59 15.47 -3.50 -21.98
C SER A 59 13.95 -3.64 -21.76
N LEU A 60 13.43 -3.19 -20.61
CA LEU A 60 11.99 -3.17 -20.31
C LEU A 60 11.29 -1.87 -20.72
N ALA A 61 12.02 -0.86 -21.21
CA ALA A 61 11.48 0.47 -21.48
C ALA A 61 10.31 0.49 -22.48
N ALA A 62 10.28 -0.46 -23.42
CA ALA A 62 9.16 -0.62 -24.35
C ALA A 62 7.83 -0.94 -23.64
N TYR A 63 7.88 -1.51 -22.44
CA TYR A 63 6.74 -1.90 -21.63
C TYR A 63 6.46 -0.94 -20.48
N LEU A 64 7.14 0.21 -20.45
CA LEU A 64 6.95 1.23 -19.43
C LEU A 64 5.48 1.65 -19.28
N ASN A 65 4.75 1.77 -20.39
CA ASN A 65 3.33 2.15 -20.36
C ASN A 65 2.48 1.13 -19.56
N VAL A 66 2.79 -0.16 -19.71
CA VAL A 66 2.13 -1.24 -18.94
C VAL A 66 2.51 -1.14 -17.47
N GLY A 67 3.80 -0.95 -17.17
CA GLY A 67 4.28 -0.78 -15.79
C GLY A 67 3.66 0.41 -15.07
N VAL A 68 3.53 1.56 -15.76
CA VAL A 68 2.87 2.77 -15.23
C VAL A 68 1.39 2.50 -14.94
N GLY A 69 0.68 1.85 -15.87
CA GLY A 69 -0.72 1.47 -15.67
C GLY A 69 -0.91 0.60 -14.43
N ILE A 70 -0.07 -0.43 -14.26
CA ILE A 70 -0.11 -1.31 -13.09
C ILE A 70 0.21 -0.54 -11.80
N ALA A 71 1.23 0.33 -11.81
CA ALA A 71 1.64 1.09 -10.63
C ALA A 71 0.54 2.07 -10.16
N ILE A 72 -0.09 2.79 -11.09
CA ILE A 72 -1.17 3.72 -10.77
C ILE A 72 -2.42 2.97 -10.30
N PHE A 73 -2.82 1.91 -11.01
CA PHE A 73 -3.99 1.11 -10.66
C PHE A 73 -3.85 0.45 -9.30
N SER A 74 -2.70 -0.19 -9.02
CA SER A 74 -2.44 -0.82 -7.72
C SER A 74 -2.40 0.19 -6.59
N THR A 75 -1.77 1.36 -6.79
CA THR A 75 -1.74 2.43 -5.79
C THR A 75 -3.14 2.95 -5.49
N ALA A 76 -3.97 3.17 -6.51
CA ALA A 76 -5.36 3.59 -6.34
C ALA A 76 -6.18 2.51 -5.60
N ALA A 77 -6.07 1.25 -6.03
CA ALA A 77 -6.78 0.13 -5.41
C ALA A 77 -6.41 -0.03 -3.93
N ILE A 78 -5.12 -0.01 -3.59
CA ILE A 78 -4.65 -0.10 -2.20
C ILE A 78 -5.10 1.12 -1.39
N SER A 79 -5.06 2.32 -1.96
CA SER A 79 -5.52 3.53 -1.26
C SER A 79 -7.00 3.47 -0.93
N ILE A 80 -7.83 2.96 -1.84
CA ILE A 80 -9.27 2.74 -1.60
C ILE A 80 -9.45 1.68 -0.51
N CYS A 81 -8.75 0.55 -0.59
CA CYS A 81 -8.80 -0.49 0.43
C CYS A 81 -8.40 0.06 1.81
N VAL A 82 -7.30 0.83 1.90
CA VAL A 82 -6.87 1.43 3.17
C VAL A 82 -7.87 2.46 3.66
N ALA A 83 -8.44 3.30 2.79
CA ALA A 83 -9.46 4.27 3.17
C ALA A 83 -10.72 3.59 3.76
N LEU A 84 -11.10 2.41 3.25
CA LEU A 84 -12.30 1.69 3.70
C LEU A 84 -12.05 0.78 4.92
N PHE A 85 -10.89 0.14 5.00
CA PHE A 85 -10.58 -0.88 6.02
C PHE A 85 -9.68 -0.38 7.16
N SER A 86 -9.07 0.81 7.04
CA SER A 86 -8.21 1.35 8.09
C SER A 86 -9.04 1.74 9.31
N SER A 87 -8.62 1.27 10.48
CA SER A 87 -9.16 1.67 11.79
C SER A 87 -8.46 2.89 12.38
N LEU A 88 -7.47 3.45 11.68
CA LEU A 88 -6.66 4.60 12.12
C LEU A 88 -7.05 5.85 11.31
N PRO A 89 -7.47 6.93 11.97
CA PRO A 89 -7.86 8.17 11.30
C PRO A 89 -6.65 8.81 10.60
N GLY A 90 -6.86 9.29 9.37
CA GLY A 90 -5.83 9.96 8.58
C GLY A 90 -4.75 9.03 7.98
N MET A 91 -4.95 7.71 7.98
CA MET A 91 -4.01 6.79 7.33
C MET A 91 -3.99 6.98 5.81
N ILE A 92 -2.77 6.99 5.26
CA ILE A 92 -2.54 7.14 3.84
C ILE A 92 -1.66 5.99 3.35
N ALA A 93 -2.16 5.25 2.36
CA ALA A 93 -1.32 4.31 1.62
C ALA A 93 -0.42 5.10 0.66
N THR A 94 0.89 4.99 0.82
CA THR A 94 1.84 5.61 -0.13
C THR A 94 2.84 4.59 -0.66
N PRO A 95 3.19 4.67 -1.95
CA PRO A 95 4.31 3.90 -2.49
C PRO A 95 5.63 4.31 -1.82
N LEU A 96 6.48 3.32 -1.54
CA LEU A 96 7.78 3.51 -0.89
C LEU A 96 8.95 3.39 -1.89
N ALA A 97 9.93 4.29 -1.78
CA ALA A 97 11.11 4.29 -2.64
C ALA A 97 12.03 3.08 -2.42
N ALA A 98 12.28 2.71 -1.16
CA ALA A 98 13.25 1.65 -0.84
C ALA A 98 12.85 0.27 -1.40
N PRO A 99 11.61 -0.24 -1.21
CA PRO A 99 11.17 -1.48 -1.85
C PRO A 99 11.21 -1.39 -3.38
N THR A 100 10.86 -0.24 -3.96
CA THR A 100 10.89 -0.02 -5.41
C THR A 100 12.30 -0.20 -5.98
N ALA A 101 13.32 0.34 -5.31
CA ALA A 101 14.71 0.20 -5.75
C ALA A 101 15.16 -1.27 -5.78
N VAL A 102 14.75 -2.05 -4.78
CA VAL A 102 15.01 -3.50 -4.74
C VAL A 102 14.31 -4.22 -5.89
N LEU A 103 13.04 -3.88 -6.16
CA LEU A 103 12.28 -4.47 -7.27
C LEU A 103 12.86 -4.10 -8.64
N ALA A 104 13.40 -2.89 -8.82
CA ALA A 104 14.08 -2.51 -10.05
C ALA A 104 15.38 -3.29 -10.26
N GLY A 105 16.15 -3.52 -9.20
CA GLY A 105 17.31 -4.42 -9.25
C GLY A 105 16.94 -5.85 -9.63
N LEU A 106 15.86 -6.38 -9.06
CA LEU A 106 15.31 -7.70 -9.42
C LEU A 106 14.88 -7.75 -10.89
N ALA A 107 14.14 -6.74 -11.37
CA ALA A 107 13.69 -6.67 -12.76
C ALA A 107 14.86 -6.64 -13.73
N ALA A 108 15.88 -5.82 -13.44
CA ALA A 108 17.11 -5.77 -14.24
C ALA A 108 17.85 -7.12 -14.25
N ALA A 109 17.95 -7.79 -13.11
CA ALA A 109 18.61 -9.11 -13.01
C ALA A 109 17.86 -10.21 -13.77
N ILE A 110 16.52 -10.17 -13.81
CA ILE A 110 15.73 -11.09 -14.64
C ILE A 110 15.93 -10.77 -16.11
N ALA A 111 15.91 -9.49 -16.48
CA ALA A 111 16.06 -9.04 -17.85
C ALA A 111 17.42 -9.40 -18.45
N THR A 112 18.50 -9.35 -17.68
CA THR A 112 19.82 -9.77 -18.13
C THR A 112 19.93 -11.28 -18.32
N GLN A 113 19.31 -12.08 -17.44
CA GLN A 113 19.29 -13.54 -17.57
C GLN A 113 18.41 -14.03 -18.74
N MET A 114 17.43 -13.23 -19.15
CA MET A 114 16.48 -13.55 -20.21
C MET A 114 16.73 -12.75 -21.49
N ALA A 115 17.92 -12.19 -21.68
CA ALA A 115 18.23 -11.32 -22.82
C ALA A 115 18.02 -12.00 -24.19
N ASP A 116 18.20 -13.32 -24.28
CA ASP A 116 18.02 -14.11 -25.50
C ASP A 116 16.57 -14.64 -25.70
N GLN A 117 15.66 -14.31 -24.79
CA GLN A 117 14.26 -14.78 -24.83
C GLN A 117 13.32 -13.73 -25.42
N ASP A 118 12.11 -14.17 -25.78
CA ASP A 118 11.08 -13.26 -26.28
C ASP A 118 10.79 -12.13 -25.25
N PRO A 119 10.76 -10.85 -25.70
CA PRO A 119 10.56 -9.71 -24.80
C PRO A 119 9.27 -9.76 -23.98
N GLU A 120 8.21 -10.36 -24.53
CA GLU A 120 6.93 -10.54 -23.85
C GLU A 120 7.07 -11.50 -22.66
N THR A 121 7.71 -12.66 -22.86
CA THR A 121 7.97 -13.65 -21.81
C THR A 121 8.85 -13.08 -20.70
N MET A 122 9.85 -12.27 -21.06
CA MET A 122 10.71 -11.58 -20.09
C MET A 122 9.90 -10.65 -19.18
N VAL A 123 9.03 -9.81 -19.75
CA VAL A 123 8.20 -8.87 -18.97
C VAL A 123 7.19 -9.58 -18.10
N LEU A 124 6.53 -10.62 -18.63
CA LEU A 124 5.61 -11.45 -17.85
C LEU A 124 6.32 -12.09 -16.65
N THR A 125 7.57 -12.53 -16.83
CA THR A 125 8.38 -13.09 -15.74
C THR A 125 8.70 -12.06 -14.66
N VAL A 126 9.05 -10.83 -15.06
CA VAL A 126 9.28 -9.72 -14.11
C VAL A 126 8.00 -9.40 -13.33
N ILE A 127 6.87 -9.25 -14.02
CA ILE A 127 5.58 -8.98 -13.37
C ILE A 127 5.19 -10.12 -12.42
N ALA A 128 5.38 -11.38 -12.83
CA ALA A 128 5.11 -12.55 -12.00
C ALA A 128 5.98 -12.57 -10.75
N ALA A 129 7.28 -12.30 -10.89
CA ALA A 129 8.20 -12.24 -9.75
C ALA A 129 7.81 -11.15 -8.74
N ILE A 130 7.48 -9.94 -9.22
CA ILE A 130 7.00 -8.84 -8.37
C ILE A 130 5.70 -9.22 -7.67
N THR A 131 4.76 -9.84 -8.40
CA THR A 131 3.45 -10.24 -7.88
C THR A 131 3.59 -11.30 -6.79
N LEU A 132 4.37 -12.36 -7.04
CA LEU A 132 4.61 -13.42 -6.08
C LEU A 132 5.35 -12.90 -4.83
N GLY A 133 6.37 -12.06 -5.01
CA GLY A 133 7.09 -11.43 -3.90
C GLY A 133 6.19 -10.53 -3.06
N SER A 134 5.31 -9.76 -3.70
CA SER A 134 4.35 -8.89 -3.03
C SER A 134 3.29 -9.69 -2.26
N LEU A 135 2.77 -10.77 -2.85
CA LEU A 135 1.82 -11.67 -2.18
C LEU A 135 2.46 -12.40 -0.99
N ALA A 136 3.68 -12.90 -1.16
CA ALA A 136 4.42 -13.54 -0.08
C ALA A 136 4.69 -12.56 1.07
N THR A 137 5.12 -11.34 0.76
CA THR A 137 5.33 -10.28 1.74
C THR A 137 4.02 -9.88 2.43
N GLY A 138 2.94 -9.71 1.67
CA GLY A 138 1.62 -9.37 2.20
C GLY A 138 1.07 -10.46 3.12
N LEU A 139 1.21 -11.73 2.73
CA LEU A 139 0.82 -12.87 3.55
C LEU A 139 1.65 -12.93 4.83
N PHE A 140 2.96 -12.74 4.74
CA PHE A 140 3.84 -12.70 5.90
C PHE A 140 3.45 -11.58 6.88
N LEU A 141 3.20 -10.36 6.38
CA LEU A 141 2.75 -9.23 7.19
C LEU A 141 1.36 -9.47 7.80
N LEU A 142 0.45 -10.12 7.05
CA LEU A 142 -0.88 -10.48 7.54
C LEU A 142 -0.80 -11.50 8.68
N LEU A 143 0.05 -12.51 8.55
CA LEU A 143 0.32 -13.47 9.63
C LEU A 143 0.91 -12.75 10.85
N LEU A 144 1.90 -11.89 10.65
CA LEU A 144 2.52 -11.11 11.74
C LEU A 144 1.50 -10.24 12.48
N GLY A 145 0.62 -9.56 11.74
CA GLY A 145 -0.49 -8.78 12.27
C GLY A 145 -1.50 -9.65 13.04
N ARG A 146 -1.83 -10.84 12.52
CA ARG A 146 -2.76 -11.78 13.17
C ARG A 146 -2.24 -12.34 14.50
N PHE A 147 -0.92 -12.50 14.64
CA PHE A 147 -0.25 -12.91 15.87
C PHE A 147 0.06 -11.72 16.82
N ARG A 148 -0.31 -10.49 16.44
CA ARG A 148 -0.11 -9.24 17.23
C ARG A 148 1.35 -8.98 17.61
N LEU A 149 2.29 -9.47 16.80
CA LEU A 149 3.73 -9.32 17.05
C LEU A 149 4.21 -7.87 16.92
N GLY A 150 3.42 -6.98 16.30
CA GLY A 150 3.69 -5.53 16.30
C GLY A 150 3.67 -4.90 17.70
N ASN A 151 2.98 -5.50 18.68
CA ASN A 151 2.96 -5.02 20.06
C ASN A 151 4.32 -5.20 20.77
N ALA A 152 5.20 -6.08 20.26
CA ALA A 152 6.56 -6.24 20.76
C ALA A 152 7.50 -5.09 20.31
N VAL A 153 7.13 -4.36 19.25
CA VAL A 153 7.93 -3.25 18.70
C VAL A 153 7.65 -1.93 19.43
N SER A 154 6.58 -1.84 20.23
CA SER A 154 6.29 -0.68 21.10
C SER A 154 7.28 -0.47 22.26
N PHE A 155 8.36 -1.26 22.35
CA PHE A 155 9.38 -1.16 23.39
C PHE A 155 10.64 -0.38 23.00
N ILE A 156 10.62 0.41 21.92
CA ILE A 156 11.75 1.27 21.57
C ILE A 156 11.47 2.69 22.11
N PRO A 157 12.05 3.07 23.27
CA PRO A 157 12.11 4.48 23.65
C PRO A 157 13.03 5.22 22.67
N TYR A 158 12.59 6.43 22.29
CA TYR A 158 13.20 7.31 21.28
C TYR A 158 14.70 7.54 21.45
#